data_AF-A0A2V7I625-F1
#
_entry.id   AF-A0A2V7I625-F1
#
_cell.length_a   1.000
_cell.length_b   1.000
_cell.length_c   1.000
_cell.angle_alpha   90.00
_cell.angle_beta   90.00
_cell.angle_gamma   90.00
#
_symmetry.space_group_name_H-M   'P 1'
#
loop_
_entity.id
_entity.type
_entity.pdbx_description
1 polymer ?
#
loop_
_entity_poly.entity_id
_entity_poly.type
_entity_poly.pdbx_seq_one_letter_code
_entity_poly.pdbx_strand_id
1 'polypeptide(L)'
;MERANATALERLTNGAPFLVDCRPAREALDLPDRTVLHSGPPLAWERVSDPVRAAILCAIRYEGWAANDDAAGALVERGVVRLAPCHHHATAGPMAGVVTPSMPVFVVENRAYGTRGHATVNEGLGKVLRYGANDDSVIARLNWIATEAGPLLGAGLRALGGIDLRALMAQALRMADEMHQRNVAATALLTRAMMPGLARVGGRHHAVARLAEFLAGNDQFFLNLAMAAGKAMVDPAGGVAGSTLVTVMARNGTDFGIRVSGCGERWFAAPVNMPRGLYFPGFGPDDANPDMGDSA
;
A
#
# COMPACT_ATOMS: atom_id res chain seq x y z
N MET A 1 -12.16 9.01 29.14
CA MET A 1 -12.29 9.29 27.70
C MET A 1 -11.32 10.38 27.26
N GLU A 2 -11.44 11.64 27.69
CA GLU A 2 -10.56 12.75 27.24
C GLU A 2 -9.06 12.45 27.39
N ARG A 3 -8.62 12.00 28.58
CA ARG A 3 -7.21 11.60 28.80
C ARG A 3 -6.77 10.48 27.86
N ALA A 4 -7.63 9.49 27.61
CA ALA A 4 -7.32 8.38 26.71
C ALA A 4 -7.18 8.86 25.25
N ASN A 5 -8.03 9.80 24.82
CA ASN A 5 -7.93 10.42 23.50
C ASN A 5 -6.67 11.27 23.37
N ALA A 6 -6.31 12.05 24.40
CA ALA A 6 -5.07 12.81 24.41
C ALA A 6 -3.84 11.89 24.27
N THR A 7 -3.79 10.78 25.00
CA THR A 7 -2.71 9.79 24.87
C THR A 7 -2.66 9.15 23.49
N ALA A 8 -3.79 8.73 22.92
CA ALA A 8 -3.82 8.14 21.58
C ALA A 8 -3.37 9.14 20.51
N LEU A 9 -3.83 10.39 20.60
CA LEU A 9 -3.45 11.46 19.69
C LEU A 9 -1.97 11.79 19.80
N GLU A 10 -1.44 11.91 21.03
CA GLU A 10 -0.01 12.16 21.27
C GLU A 10 0.87 11.11 20.58
N ARG A 11 0.52 9.83 20.72
CA ARG A 11 1.24 8.72 20.07
C ARG A 11 1.23 8.83 18.55
N LEU A 12 0.09 9.17 17.97
CA LEU A 12 -0.02 9.41 16.54
C LEU A 12 0.85 10.59 16.09
N THR A 13 0.74 11.74 16.77
CA THR A 13 1.40 13.00 16.36
C THR A 13 2.89 13.04 16.66
N ASN A 14 3.40 12.20 17.57
CA ASN A 14 4.83 12.12 17.90
C ASN A 14 5.58 11.02 17.12
N GLY A 15 4.91 10.27 16.23
CA GLY A 15 5.56 9.21 15.44
C GLY A 15 6.67 9.71 14.52
N ALA A 16 7.76 8.97 14.37
CA ALA A 16 8.90 9.34 13.53
C ALA A 16 9.09 8.33 12.38
N PRO A 17 8.33 8.45 11.26
CA PRO A 17 8.37 7.50 10.15
C PRO A 17 9.63 7.68 9.30
N PHE A 18 10.49 6.67 9.27
CA PHE A 18 11.65 6.58 8.39
C PHE A 18 11.46 5.46 7.38
N LEU A 19 11.59 5.79 6.10
CA LEU A 19 11.68 4.79 5.03
C LEU A 19 13.06 4.15 5.09
N VAL A 20 13.14 2.86 5.42
CA VAL A 20 14.42 2.20 5.71
C VAL A 20 14.79 1.10 4.72
N ASP A 21 13.81 0.50 4.04
CA ASP A 21 14.07 -0.60 3.11
C ASP A 21 12.96 -0.76 2.06
N CYS A 22 13.23 -1.57 1.04
CA CYS A 22 12.24 -2.11 0.11
C CYS A 22 12.61 -3.57 -0.17
N ARG A 23 11.74 -4.51 0.21
CA ARG A 23 12.05 -5.95 0.16
C ARG A 23 10.79 -6.80 0.01
N PRO A 24 10.90 -8.08 -0.39
CA PRO A 24 9.75 -8.96 -0.56
C PRO A 24 8.85 -9.01 0.69
N ALA A 25 7.53 -9.03 0.49
CA ALA A 25 6.54 -9.05 1.57
C ALA A 25 6.74 -10.23 2.53
N ARG A 26 7.14 -11.40 2.02
CA ARG A 26 7.46 -12.58 2.84
C ARG A 26 8.56 -12.32 3.87
N GLU A 27 9.51 -11.45 3.55
CA GLU A 27 10.62 -11.10 4.45
C GLU A 27 10.28 -9.91 5.35
N ALA A 28 9.50 -8.95 4.85
CA ALA A 28 9.16 -7.74 5.61
C ALA A 28 8.07 -7.99 6.66
N LEU A 29 7.12 -8.88 6.36
CA LEU A 29 5.89 -9.09 7.13
C LEU A 29 5.81 -10.46 7.81
N ASP A 30 6.81 -11.32 7.61
CA ASP A 30 6.71 -12.75 7.87
C ASP A 30 5.43 -13.34 7.27
N LEU A 31 5.07 -12.89 6.06
CA LEU A 31 3.78 -13.18 5.44
C LEU A 31 3.68 -14.69 5.15
N PRO A 32 2.64 -15.39 5.66
CA PRO A 32 2.49 -16.81 5.42
C PRO A 32 2.37 -17.12 3.93
N ASP A 33 2.91 -18.27 3.53
CA ASP A 33 2.81 -18.71 2.14
C ASP A 33 1.34 -18.87 1.72
N ARG A 34 1.07 -18.69 0.42
CA ARG A 34 -0.30 -18.70 -0.15
C ARG A 34 -1.28 -17.73 0.51
N THR A 35 -0.79 -16.60 1.03
CA THR A 35 -1.63 -15.49 1.50
C THR A 35 -1.70 -14.39 0.47
N VAL A 36 -2.90 -13.90 0.17
CA VAL A 36 -3.13 -12.69 -0.62
C VAL A 36 -3.78 -11.65 0.30
N LEU A 37 -3.07 -10.55 0.53
CA LEU A 37 -3.66 -9.41 1.23
C LEU A 37 -4.55 -8.60 0.31
N HIS A 38 -5.54 -7.90 0.88
CA HIS A 38 -6.40 -6.96 0.16
C HIS A 38 -6.69 -5.74 1.04
N SER A 39 -7.15 -4.64 0.43
CA SER A 39 -7.57 -3.45 1.18
C SER A 39 -8.87 -3.68 1.96
N GLY A 40 -9.19 -2.80 2.91
CA GLY A 40 -10.45 -2.77 3.63
C GLY A 40 -10.61 -3.80 4.74
N PRO A 41 -11.82 -3.90 5.33
CA PRO A 41 -12.14 -4.91 6.35
C PRO A 41 -12.16 -6.33 5.77
N PRO A 42 -12.21 -7.39 6.62
CA PRO A 42 -12.33 -8.78 6.18
C PRO A 42 -13.47 -8.97 5.18
N LEU A 43 -13.18 -9.66 4.07
CA LEU A 43 -14.11 -9.82 2.96
C LEU A 43 -14.16 -11.29 2.52
N ALA A 44 -15.37 -11.83 2.42
CA ALA A 44 -15.61 -13.17 1.89
C ALA A 44 -15.49 -13.17 0.36
N TRP A 45 -14.98 -14.25 -0.23
CA TRP A 45 -14.67 -14.35 -1.66
C TRP A 45 -15.88 -14.06 -2.56
N GLU A 46 -17.07 -14.46 -2.13
CA GLU A 46 -18.33 -14.31 -2.87
C GLU A 46 -18.78 -12.84 -2.94
N ARG A 47 -18.29 -12.00 -2.02
CA ARG A 47 -18.63 -10.57 -1.91
C ARG A 47 -17.56 -9.65 -2.49
N VAL A 48 -16.47 -10.21 -3.00
CA VAL A 48 -15.38 -9.44 -3.63
C VAL A 48 -15.89 -8.79 -4.91
N SER A 49 -15.73 -7.46 -4.99
CA SER A 49 -16.03 -6.67 -6.19
C SER A 49 -15.14 -7.07 -7.38
N ASP A 50 -15.63 -6.89 -8.60
CA ASP A 50 -14.96 -7.40 -9.80
C ASP A 50 -13.51 -6.89 -9.98
N PRO A 51 -13.18 -5.60 -9.77
CA PRO A 51 -11.80 -5.15 -9.90
C PRO A 51 -10.87 -5.78 -8.86
N VAL A 52 -11.35 -5.97 -7.63
CA VAL A 52 -10.57 -6.62 -6.57
C VAL A 52 -10.41 -8.11 -6.86
N ARG A 53 -11.47 -8.76 -7.36
CA ARG A 53 -11.44 -10.16 -7.80
C ARG A 53 -10.39 -10.37 -8.88
N ALA A 54 -10.42 -9.54 -9.93
CA ALA A 54 -9.45 -9.61 -11.02
C ALA A 54 -8.01 -9.41 -10.54
N ALA A 55 -7.78 -8.47 -9.60
CA ALA A 55 -6.47 -8.25 -9.00
C ALA A 55 -5.98 -9.47 -8.19
N ILE A 56 -6.85 -10.09 -7.40
CA ILE A 56 -6.51 -11.31 -6.62
C ILE A 56 -6.12 -12.45 -7.56
N LEU A 57 -6.92 -12.71 -8.60
CA LEU A 57 -6.66 -13.78 -9.57
C LEU A 57 -5.33 -13.54 -10.31
N CYS A 58 -5.08 -12.30 -10.74
CA CYS A 58 -3.81 -11.92 -11.36
C CYS A 58 -2.62 -12.13 -10.42
N ALA A 59 -2.75 -11.78 -9.14
CA ALA A 59 -1.67 -11.94 -8.16
C ALA A 59 -1.35 -13.42 -7.87
N ILE A 60 -2.37 -14.29 -7.86
CA ILE A 60 -2.20 -15.74 -7.73
C ILE A 60 -1.45 -16.30 -8.95
N ARG A 61 -1.75 -15.81 -10.16
CA ARG A 61 -0.99 -16.15 -11.38
C ARG A 61 0.43 -15.61 -11.35
N TYR A 62 0.62 -14.38 -10.89
CA TYR A 62 1.94 -13.76 -10.72
C TYR A 62 2.84 -14.57 -9.78
N GLU A 63 2.29 -15.10 -8.68
CA GLU A 63 3.02 -15.99 -7.76
C GLU A 63 3.26 -17.41 -8.33
N GLY A 64 2.73 -17.71 -9.52
CA GLY A 64 2.85 -19.02 -10.16
C GLY A 64 2.03 -20.12 -9.48
N TRP A 65 1.05 -19.78 -8.66
CA TRP A 65 0.22 -20.76 -7.95
C TRP A 65 -0.86 -21.38 -8.82
N ALA A 66 -1.26 -20.71 -9.90
CA ALA A 66 -2.24 -21.16 -10.86
C ALA A 66 -1.87 -20.73 -12.29
N ALA A 67 -2.30 -21.52 -13.28
CA ALA A 67 -2.03 -21.26 -14.69
C ALA A 67 -3.02 -20.27 -15.35
N ASN A 68 -4.23 -20.13 -14.79
CA ASN A 68 -5.31 -19.29 -15.32
C ASN A 68 -6.24 -18.83 -14.18
N ASP A 69 -7.18 -17.94 -14.52
CA ASP A 69 -8.10 -17.33 -13.57
C ASP A 69 -9.05 -18.34 -12.92
N ASP A 70 -9.53 -19.36 -13.66
CA ASP A 70 -10.39 -20.42 -13.10
C ASP A 70 -9.65 -21.24 -12.04
N ALA A 71 -8.43 -21.67 -12.33
CA ALA A 71 -7.58 -22.40 -11.39
C ALA A 71 -7.21 -21.54 -10.17
N ALA A 72 -7.01 -20.23 -10.37
CA ALA A 72 -6.75 -19.28 -9.29
C ALA A 72 -7.96 -19.11 -8.37
N GLY A 73 -9.16 -18.93 -8.92
CA GLY A 73 -10.41 -18.82 -8.14
C GLY A 73 -10.66 -20.07 -7.31
N ALA A 74 -10.47 -21.24 -7.91
CA ALA A 74 -10.66 -22.52 -7.23
C ALA A 74 -9.68 -22.73 -6.05
N LEU A 75 -8.49 -22.10 -6.05
CA LEU A 75 -7.58 -22.13 -4.89
C LEU A 75 -8.11 -21.33 -3.72
N VAL A 76 -8.75 -20.19 -3.98
CA VAL A 76 -9.38 -19.35 -2.95
C VAL A 76 -10.60 -20.05 -2.38
N GLU A 77 -11.46 -20.60 -3.24
CA GLU A 77 -12.69 -21.31 -2.82
C GLU A 77 -12.41 -22.53 -1.96
N ARG A 78 -11.32 -23.27 -2.24
CA ARG A 78 -10.89 -24.41 -1.42
C ARG A 78 -10.13 -24.01 -0.14
N GLY A 79 -9.89 -22.72 0.08
CA GLY A 79 -9.10 -22.22 1.21
C GLY A 79 -7.59 -22.55 1.13
N VAL A 80 -7.09 -22.93 -0.05
CA VAL A 80 -5.65 -23.16 -0.27
C VAL A 80 -4.90 -21.83 -0.35
N VAL A 81 -5.54 -20.81 -0.92
CA VAL A 81 -5.10 -19.42 -0.85
C VAL A 81 -5.95 -18.68 0.17
N ARG A 82 -5.30 -18.06 1.16
CA ARG A 82 -5.96 -17.29 2.21
C ARG A 82 -6.04 -15.81 1.84
N LEU A 83 -7.24 -15.23 1.95
CA LEU A 83 -7.43 -13.78 1.87
C LEU A 83 -7.35 -13.15 3.26
N ALA A 84 -6.67 -12.02 3.38
CA ALA A 84 -6.59 -11.27 4.63
C ALA A 84 -6.49 -9.74 4.40
N PRO A 85 -7.05 -8.91 5.29
CA PRO A 85 -6.82 -7.46 5.24
C PRO A 85 -5.35 -7.07 5.39
N CYS A 86 -4.90 -6.09 4.62
CA CYS A 86 -3.60 -5.44 4.80
C CYS A 86 -3.38 -4.94 6.24
N HIS A 87 -4.42 -4.34 6.83
CA HIS A 87 -4.37 -3.78 8.18
C HIS A 87 -4.11 -4.81 9.29
N HIS A 88 -4.31 -6.12 9.02
CA HIS A 88 -3.97 -7.22 9.95
C HIS A 88 -2.47 -7.58 9.91
N HIS A 89 -1.73 -7.08 8.92
CA HIS A 89 -0.32 -7.40 8.67
C HIS A 89 0.55 -6.15 8.58
N ALA A 90 0.29 -5.14 9.44
CA ALA A 90 1.06 -3.89 9.46
C ALA A 90 1.24 -3.22 8.07
N THR A 91 0.26 -3.40 7.19
CA THR A 91 0.32 -3.02 5.77
C THR A 91 -0.90 -2.18 5.40
N ALA A 92 -0.76 -1.35 4.36
CA ALA A 92 -1.86 -0.65 3.72
C ALA A 92 -1.69 -0.76 2.19
N GLY A 93 -2.78 -1.07 1.47
CA GLY A 93 -2.80 -1.26 0.04
C GLY A 93 -3.69 -0.23 -0.69
N PRO A 94 -3.19 0.46 -1.74
CA PRO A 94 -4.02 1.39 -2.52
C PRO A 94 -5.02 0.64 -3.41
N MET A 95 -6.23 1.18 -3.58
CA MET A 95 -7.29 0.65 -4.44
C MET A 95 -7.63 -0.82 -4.12
N ALA A 96 -7.39 -1.81 -4.99
CA ALA A 96 -7.60 -3.22 -4.62
C ALA A 96 -6.69 -3.69 -3.45
N GLY A 97 -5.55 -3.01 -3.28
CA GLY A 97 -4.63 -3.24 -2.17
C GLY A 97 -4.00 -4.62 -2.12
N VAL A 98 -3.87 -5.28 -3.28
CA VAL A 98 -3.37 -6.64 -3.34
C VAL A 98 -1.88 -6.69 -3.02
N VAL A 99 -1.52 -7.54 -2.05
CA VAL A 99 -0.12 -7.83 -1.68
C VAL A 99 0.07 -9.34 -1.58
N THR A 100 1.11 -9.85 -2.21
CA THR A 100 1.48 -11.27 -2.17
C THR A 100 2.94 -11.45 -1.75
N PRO A 101 3.35 -12.64 -1.28
CA PRO A 101 4.63 -12.86 -0.62
C PRO A 101 5.88 -12.42 -1.42
N SER A 102 5.84 -12.49 -2.75
CA SER A 102 6.97 -12.14 -3.64
C SER A 102 6.97 -10.67 -4.06
N MET A 103 5.87 -9.94 -3.86
CA MET A 103 5.82 -8.50 -4.15
C MET A 103 6.73 -7.72 -3.19
N PRO A 104 7.55 -6.79 -3.70
CA PRO A 104 8.34 -5.91 -2.83
C PRO A 104 7.44 -4.86 -2.18
N VAL A 105 7.65 -4.67 -0.88
CA VAL A 105 7.00 -3.64 -0.07
C VAL A 105 8.05 -2.69 0.48
N PHE A 106 7.68 -1.42 0.58
CA PHE A 106 8.44 -0.46 1.38
C PHE A 106 8.31 -0.79 2.86
N VAL A 107 9.41 -0.61 3.60
CA VAL A 107 9.45 -0.76 5.05
C VAL A 107 9.63 0.62 5.66
N VAL A 108 8.61 1.10 6.37
CA VAL A 108 8.67 2.34 7.14
C VAL A 108 8.71 2.01 8.62
N GLU A 109 9.76 2.45 9.30
CA GLU A 109 9.92 2.30 10.74
C GLU A 109 9.51 3.60 11.44
N ASN A 110 8.59 3.48 12.40
CA ASN A 110 8.31 4.56 13.34
C ASN A 110 9.33 4.51 14.47
N ARG A 111 10.45 5.24 14.33
CA ARG A 111 11.57 5.21 15.29
C ARG A 111 11.19 5.69 16.70
N ALA A 112 10.09 6.42 16.85
CA ALA A 112 9.61 6.88 18.16
C ALA A 112 8.95 5.76 18.97
N TYR A 113 8.35 4.76 18.30
CA TYR A 113 7.53 3.73 18.95
C TYR A 113 7.88 2.29 18.55
N GLY A 114 8.83 2.10 17.63
CA GLY A 114 9.28 0.79 17.17
C GLY A 114 8.29 0.03 16.27
N THR A 115 7.16 0.66 15.89
CA THR A 115 6.19 0.06 14.96
C THR A 115 6.65 0.18 13.52
N ARG A 116 6.10 -0.65 12.63
CA ARG A 116 6.37 -0.61 11.19
C ARG A 116 5.09 -0.51 10.38
N GLY A 117 5.20 0.12 9.22
CA GLY A 117 4.14 0.21 8.23
C GLY A 117 4.69 -0.13 6.85
N HIS A 118 3.86 -0.76 6.04
CA HIS A 118 4.26 -1.28 4.73
C HIS A 118 3.23 -0.96 3.66
N ALA A 119 3.71 -0.86 2.42
CA ALA A 119 2.90 -0.78 1.22
C ALA A 119 3.71 -1.27 0.03
N THR A 120 3.06 -1.80 -0.99
CA THR A 120 3.73 -2.24 -2.23
C THR A 120 4.40 -1.06 -2.95
N VAL A 121 5.33 -1.36 -3.86
CA VAL A 121 5.82 -0.36 -4.81
C VAL A 121 4.69 0.01 -5.78
N ASN A 122 4.49 1.30 -6.02
CA ASN A 122 3.49 1.77 -6.97
C ASN A 122 3.84 1.30 -8.40
N GLU A 123 2.87 0.74 -9.11
CA GLU A 123 3.06 0.10 -10.41
C GLU A 123 3.11 1.09 -11.59
N GLY A 124 2.82 2.37 -11.36
CA GLY A 124 2.71 3.39 -12.40
C GLY A 124 1.27 3.73 -12.77
N LEU A 125 1.13 4.26 -13.98
CA LEU A 125 -0.12 4.71 -14.57
C LEU A 125 -0.60 3.75 -15.66
N GLY A 126 -1.90 3.82 -15.99
CA GLY A 126 -2.52 2.99 -17.03
C GLY A 126 -2.98 1.63 -16.49
N LYS A 127 -2.65 0.55 -17.20
CA LYS A 127 -3.02 -0.82 -16.83
C LYS A 127 -2.15 -1.30 -15.66
N VAL A 128 -2.73 -1.33 -14.47
CA VAL A 128 -2.05 -1.73 -13.23
C VAL A 128 -2.94 -2.63 -12.37
N LEU A 129 -2.32 -3.52 -11.60
CA LEU A 129 -2.99 -4.52 -10.76
C LEU A 129 -3.94 -3.87 -9.77
N ARG A 130 -3.55 -2.75 -9.16
CA ARG A 130 -4.38 -2.04 -8.16
C ARG A 130 -5.76 -1.62 -8.69
N TYR A 131 -5.97 -1.54 -10.00
CA TYR A 131 -7.27 -1.28 -10.64
C TYR A 131 -7.95 -2.54 -11.21
N GLY A 132 -7.38 -3.73 -10.99
CA GLY A 132 -7.89 -5.00 -11.52
C GLY A 132 -7.39 -5.37 -12.91
N ALA A 133 -6.50 -4.59 -13.53
CA ALA A 133 -5.90 -4.99 -14.80
C ALA A 133 -5.02 -6.23 -14.59
N ASN A 134 -5.12 -7.22 -15.48
CA ASN A 134 -4.59 -8.57 -15.26
C ASN A 134 -3.95 -9.21 -16.51
N ASP A 135 -3.53 -8.41 -17.49
CA ASP A 135 -2.88 -8.90 -18.70
C ASP A 135 -1.38 -9.17 -18.50
N ASP A 136 -0.74 -9.78 -19.50
CA ASP A 136 0.68 -10.14 -19.44
C ASP A 136 1.60 -8.93 -19.22
N SER A 137 1.19 -7.73 -19.64
CA SER A 137 1.97 -6.51 -19.42
C SER A 137 1.99 -6.09 -17.94
N VAL A 138 0.91 -6.38 -17.20
CA VAL A 138 0.84 -6.18 -15.75
C VAL A 138 1.77 -7.15 -15.04
N ILE A 139 1.69 -8.45 -15.36
CA ILE A 139 2.55 -9.47 -14.75
C ILE A 139 4.03 -9.21 -15.06
N ALA A 140 4.36 -8.85 -16.30
CA ALA A 140 5.73 -8.49 -16.69
C ALA A 140 6.26 -7.31 -15.87
N ARG A 141 5.43 -6.30 -15.63
CA ARG A 141 5.78 -5.15 -14.78
C ARG A 141 5.97 -5.54 -13.32
N LEU A 142 5.07 -6.33 -12.74
CA LEU A 142 5.22 -6.84 -11.38
C LEU A 142 6.51 -7.64 -11.20
N ASN A 143 6.87 -8.46 -12.20
CA ASN A 143 8.14 -9.18 -12.23
C ASN A 143 9.34 -8.24 -12.31
N TRP A 144 9.32 -7.21 -13.15
CA TRP A 144 10.38 -6.19 -13.18
C TRP A 144 10.51 -5.46 -11.84
N ILE A 145 9.38 -5.09 -11.23
CA ILE A 145 9.36 -4.46 -9.90
C ILE A 145 10.01 -5.39 -8.86
N ALA A 146 9.65 -6.67 -8.83
CA ALA A 146 10.16 -7.62 -7.85
C ALA A 146 11.63 -8.01 -8.05
N THR A 147 12.08 -8.12 -9.30
CA THR A 147 13.42 -8.65 -9.62
C THR A 147 14.48 -7.58 -9.85
N GLU A 148 14.08 -6.33 -10.12
CA GLU A 148 15.00 -5.23 -10.41
C GLU A 148 14.71 -3.97 -9.58
N ALA A 149 13.51 -3.39 -9.70
CA ALA A 149 13.23 -2.07 -9.11
C ALA A 149 13.23 -2.09 -7.57
N GLY A 150 12.51 -3.04 -6.96
CA GLY A 150 12.41 -3.23 -5.52
C GLY A 150 13.78 -3.50 -4.87
N PRO A 151 14.55 -4.49 -5.34
CA PRO A 151 15.90 -4.74 -4.85
C PRO A 151 16.83 -3.51 -4.95
N LEU A 152 16.76 -2.77 -6.05
CA LEU A 152 17.55 -1.55 -6.25
C LEU A 152 17.12 -0.42 -5.28
N LEU A 153 15.83 -0.21 -5.09
CA LEU A 153 15.27 0.72 -4.10
C LEU A 153 15.73 0.36 -2.69
N GLY A 154 15.62 -0.91 -2.30
CA GLY A 154 16.05 -1.38 -0.99
C GLY A 154 17.55 -1.21 -0.76
N ALA A 155 18.38 -1.58 -1.74
CA ALA A 155 19.83 -1.36 -1.66
C ALA A 155 20.19 0.13 -1.53
N GLY A 156 19.52 0.99 -2.30
CA GLY A 156 19.71 2.44 -2.23
C GLY A 156 19.34 3.01 -0.86
N LEU A 157 18.20 2.59 -0.30
CA LEU A 157 17.75 3.01 1.03
C LEU A 157 18.72 2.59 2.15
N ARG A 158 19.19 1.34 2.11
CA ARG A 158 20.19 0.84 3.07
C ARG A 158 21.52 1.60 2.97
N ALA A 159 21.95 1.96 1.76
CA ALA A 159 23.15 2.78 1.54
C ALA A 159 23.00 4.24 2.01
N LEU A 160 21.78 4.74 2.18
CA LEU A 160 21.48 6.07 2.71
C LEU A 160 21.31 6.09 4.23
N GLY A 161 21.00 4.95 4.87
CA GLY A 161 20.58 4.90 6.28
C GLY A 161 19.11 5.28 6.50
N GLY A 162 18.32 5.27 5.42
CA GLY A 162 16.91 5.62 5.39
C GLY A 162 16.61 7.11 5.13
N ILE A 163 15.33 7.42 4.97
CA ILE A 163 14.83 8.77 4.66
C ILE A 163 13.74 9.14 5.67
N ASP A 164 13.84 10.34 6.26
CA ASP A 164 12.82 10.91 7.14
C ASP A 164 11.58 11.31 6.30
N LEU A 165 10.51 10.51 6.40
CA LEU A 165 9.28 10.78 5.67
C LEU A 165 8.48 11.93 6.30
N ARG A 166 8.60 12.19 7.61
CA ARG A 166 7.90 13.31 8.25
C ARG A 166 8.41 14.63 7.68
N ALA A 167 9.73 14.81 7.61
CA ALA A 167 10.34 16.01 7.05
C ALA A 167 10.00 16.17 5.56
N LEU A 168 10.06 15.08 4.78
CA LEU A 168 9.76 15.08 3.35
C LEU A 168 8.29 15.43 3.07
N MET A 169 7.34 14.76 3.74
CA MET A 169 5.90 15.03 3.59
C MET A 169 5.57 16.46 4.02
N ALA A 170 6.14 16.95 5.12
CA ALA A 170 5.93 18.34 5.55
C ALA A 170 6.43 19.36 4.50
N GLN A 171 7.50 19.05 3.77
CA GLN A 171 7.94 19.87 2.64
C GLN A 171 6.98 19.78 1.46
N ALA A 172 6.53 18.58 1.09
CA ALA A 172 5.62 18.36 -0.03
C ALA A 172 4.26 19.06 0.18
N LEU A 173 3.73 19.05 1.41
CA LEU A 173 2.51 19.80 1.76
C LEU A 173 2.65 21.31 1.49
N ARG A 174 3.83 21.89 1.77
CA ARG A 174 4.14 23.30 1.44
C ARG A 174 4.35 23.54 -0.05
N MET A 175 4.44 22.48 -0.83
CA MET A 175 4.50 22.49 -2.30
C MET A 175 3.15 22.10 -2.93
N ALA A 176 2.07 22.18 -2.13
CA ALA A 176 0.68 21.98 -2.52
C ALA A 176 0.28 20.54 -2.89
N ASP A 177 1.06 19.55 -2.50
CA ASP A 177 0.57 18.17 -2.44
C ASP A 177 -0.33 17.98 -1.20
N GLU A 178 -1.15 16.92 -1.19
CA GLU A 178 -1.95 16.51 -0.02
C GLU A 178 -1.71 15.04 0.40
N MET A 179 -0.81 14.33 -0.29
CA MET A 179 -0.36 12.96 0.01
C MET A 179 -1.34 11.83 -0.34
N HIS A 180 -2.49 12.13 -0.93
CA HIS A 180 -3.49 11.15 -1.34
C HIS A 180 -3.77 11.23 -2.85
N GLN A 181 -4.43 12.26 -3.35
CA GLN A 181 -4.69 12.45 -4.79
C GLN A 181 -3.52 13.10 -5.55
N ARG A 182 -2.79 14.00 -4.92
CA ARG A 182 -1.69 14.77 -5.52
C ARG A 182 -0.39 14.52 -4.75
N ASN A 183 0.59 13.95 -5.46
CA ASN A 183 1.87 13.48 -4.91
C ASN A 183 3.08 13.94 -5.73
N VAL A 184 2.91 14.96 -6.59
CA VAL A 184 3.93 15.39 -7.57
C VAL A 184 5.21 15.86 -6.84
N ALA A 185 5.04 16.75 -5.84
CA ALA A 185 6.17 17.28 -5.11
C ALA A 185 6.86 16.19 -4.27
N ALA A 186 6.10 15.34 -3.59
CA ALA A 186 6.65 14.26 -2.77
C ALA A 186 7.42 13.23 -3.60
N THR A 187 6.89 12.85 -4.77
CA THR A 187 7.58 11.96 -5.72
C THR A 187 8.90 12.58 -6.20
N ALA A 188 8.91 13.87 -6.54
CA ALA A 188 10.13 14.56 -6.95
C ALA A 188 11.16 14.67 -5.81
N LEU A 189 10.71 15.00 -4.58
CA LEU A 189 11.56 15.09 -3.40
C LEU A 189 12.17 13.73 -3.03
N LEU A 190 11.37 12.65 -3.10
CA LEU A 190 11.85 11.29 -2.87
C LEU A 190 12.88 10.90 -3.91
N THR A 191 12.60 11.13 -5.19
CA THR A 191 13.52 10.79 -6.29
C THR A 191 14.86 11.49 -6.09
N ARG A 192 14.84 12.78 -5.72
CA ARG A 192 16.04 13.54 -5.37
C ARG A 192 16.78 12.94 -4.16
N ALA A 193 16.06 12.59 -3.10
CA ALA A 193 16.65 12.04 -1.88
C ALA A 193 17.25 10.63 -2.08
N MET A 194 16.64 9.83 -2.96
CA MET A 194 17.09 8.47 -3.29
C MET A 194 18.35 8.45 -4.16
N MET A 195 18.54 9.48 -5.01
CA MET A 195 19.58 9.49 -6.04
C MET A 195 20.99 9.16 -5.55
N PRO A 196 21.50 9.72 -4.42
CA PRO A 196 22.84 9.38 -3.94
C PRO A 196 22.98 7.91 -3.54
N GLY A 197 21.94 7.31 -2.96
CA GLY A 197 21.92 5.89 -2.59
C GLY A 197 21.94 5.00 -3.83
N LEU A 198 21.07 5.31 -4.80
CA LEU A 198 21.00 4.61 -6.08
C LEU A 198 22.31 4.69 -6.87
N ALA A 199 22.96 5.86 -6.89
CA ALA A 199 24.24 6.06 -7.56
C ALA A 199 25.38 5.23 -6.95
N ARG A 200 25.37 5.00 -5.62
CA ARG A 200 26.37 4.17 -4.94
C ARG A 200 26.22 2.68 -5.22
N VAL A 201 24.99 2.20 -5.34
CA VAL A 201 24.69 0.76 -5.48
C VAL A 201 24.42 0.34 -6.93
N GLY A 202 24.24 1.31 -7.82
CA GLY A 202 23.94 1.10 -9.23
C GLY A 202 25.10 0.47 -10.00
N GLY A 203 25.23 -0.86 -9.93
CA GLY A 203 26.24 -1.63 -10.67
C GLY A 203 25.73 -2.40 -11.90
N ARG A 204 24.40 -2.53 -12.06
CA ARG A 204 23.79 -3.21 -13.22
C ARG A 204 23.58 -2.21 -14.36
N HIS A 205 24.00 -2.57 -15.56
CA HIS A 205 23.90 -1.73 -16.74
C HIS A 205 22.45 -1.23 -16.95
N HIS A 206 22.29 0.10 -16.93
CA HIS A 206 21.02 0.83 -17.09
C HIS A 206 19.89 0.61 -16.07
N ALA A 207 20.07 -0.18 -15.00
CA ALA A 207 18.98 -0.40 -14.03
C ALA A 207 18.55 0.90 -13.31
N VAL A 208 19.52 1.74 -12.95
CA VAL A 208 19.24 3.07 -12.35
C VAL A 208 18.52 3.97 -13.34
N ALA A 209 18.88 3.95 -14.63
CA ALA A 209 18.22 4.75 -15.66
C ALA A 209 16.75 4.35 -15.83
N ARG A 210 16.46 3.04 -15.94
CA ARG A 210 15.07 2.54 -16.03
C ARG A 210 14.23 2.89 -14.81
N LEU A 211 14.81 2.77 -13.60
CA LEU A 211 14.12 3.18 -12.38
C LEU A 211 13.86 4.70 -12.37
N ALA A 212 14.82 5.51 -12.80
CA ALA A 212 14.66 6.96 -12.89
C ALA A 212 13.57 7.36 -13.90
N GLU A 213 13.54 6.74 -15.08
CA GLU A 213 12.48 6.92 -16.09
C GLU A 213 11.11 6.53 -15.53
N PHE A 214 11.04 5.41 -14.79
CA PHE A 214 9.81 4.97 -14.13
C PHE A 214 9.30 5.96 -13.08
N LEU A 215 10.19 6.49 -12.24
CA LEU A 215 9.85 7.50 -11.23
C LEU A 215 9.43 8.82 -11.88
N ALA A 216 10.13 9.25 -12.94
CA ALA A 216 9.83 10.49 -13.64
C ALA A 216 8.47 10.46 -14.36
N GLY A 217 8.01 9.28 -14.80
CA GLY A 217 6.71 9.09 -15.44
C GLY A 217 5.55 8.78 -14.49
N ASN A 218 5.76 8.83 -13.16
CA ASN A 218 4.78 8.39 -12.17
C ASN A 218 4.62 9.37 -11.01
N ASP A 219 3.87 10.45 -11.25
CA ASP A 219 3.58 11.46 -10.22
C ASP A 219 2.90 10.89 -8.97
N GLN A 220 2.22 9.75 -9.09
CA GLN A 220 1.49 9.10 -8.00
C GLN A 220 2.34 8.10 -7.21
N PHE A 221 3.64 7.98 -7.49
CA PHE A 221 4.52 7.01 -6.85
C PHE A 221 4.51 7.11 -5.32
N PHE A 222 4.51 8.34 -4.79
CA PHE A 222 4.60 8.58 -3.35
C PHE A 222 3.36 8.18 -2.55
N LEU A 223 2.19 7.98 -3.17
CA LEU A 223 0.94 7.58 -2.47
C LEU A 223 1.18 6.38 -1.54
N ASN A 224 1.85 5.34 -2.03
CA ASN A 224 2.08 4.12 -1.26
C ASN A 224 2.98 4.38 -0.03
N LEU A 225 3.95 5.29 -0.15
CA LEU A 225 4.83 5.67 0.96
C LEU A 225 4.10 6.49 2.02
N ALA A 226 3.21 7.40 1.59
CA ALA A 226 2.35 8.13 2.51
C ALA A 226 1.46 7.18 3.32
N MET A 227 0.87 6.17 2.67
CA MET A 227 0.09 5.12 3.32
C MET A 227 0.92 4.30 4.32
N ALA A 228 2.12 3.85 3.92
CA ALA A 228 3.03 3.12 4.81
C ALA A 228 3.46 3.97 6.03
N ALA A 229 3.72 5.26 5.83
CA ALA A 229 4.02 6.19 6.92
C ALA A 229 2.83 6.38 7.86
N GLY A 230 1.62 6.60 7.31
CA GLY A 230 0.39 6.69 8.08
C GLY A 230 0.15 5.43 8.92
N LYS A 231 0.31 4.25 8.31
CA LYS A 231 0.19 2.96 9.01
C LYS A 231 1.21 2.81 10.14
N ALA A 232 2.48 3.14 9.90
CA ALA A 232 3.52 3.08 10.92
C ALA A 232 3.25 4.04 12.10
N MET A 233 2.69 5.22 11.81
CA MET A 233 2.39 6.24 12.82
C MET A 233 1.11 5.97 13.61
N VAL A 234 0.10 5.34 13.02
CA VAL A 234 -1.21 5.13 13.67
C VAL A 234 -1.23 3.89 14.57
N ASP A 235 -0.42 2.87 14.28
CA ASP A 235 -0.41 1.63 15.07
C ASP A 235 -0.17 1.84 16.58
N PRO A 236 0.77 2.70 17.04
CA PRO A 236 0.92 3.02 18.47
C PRO A 236 -0.31 3.66 19.12
N ALA A 237 -1.16 4.31 18.34
CA ALA A 237 -2.40 4.94 18.81
C ALA A 237 -3.53 3.93 19.01
N GLY A 238 -3.37 2.67 18.56
CA GLY A 238 -4.31 1.58 18.80
C GLY A 238 -4.26 1.03 20.24
N GLY A 239 -5.37 0.43 20.68
CA GLY A 239 -5.44 -0.28 21.96
C GLY A 239 -5.43 0.60 23.22
N VAL A 240 -5.66 1.91 23.10
CA VAL A 240 -5.72 2.80 24.26
C VAL A 240 -7.11 2.68 24.90
N ALA A 241 -7.17 2.00 26.05
CA ALA A 241 -8.42 1.75 26.76
C ALA A 241 -9.22 3.05 27.02
N GLY A 242 -10.49 3.05 26.62
CA GLY A 242 -11.38 4.21 26.76
C GLY A 242 -11.14 5.34 25.76
N SER A 243 -10.29 5.15 24.75
CA SER A 243 -10.14 6.07 23.63
C SER A 243 -11.16 5.83 22.53
N THR A 244 -11.71 6.91 22.00
CA THR A 244 -12.67 6.94 20.89
C THR A 244 -12.01 7.40 19.58
N LEU A 245 -10.68 7.48 19.52
CA LEU A 245 -9.96 7.88 18.31
C LEU A 245 -10.10 6.79 17.23
N VAL A 246 -10.50 7.18 16.03
CA VAL A 246 -10.46 6.30 14.86
C VAL A 246 -9.01 6.13 14.43
N THR A 247 -8.58 4.88 14.28
CA THR A 247 -7.19 4.49 13.99
C THR A 247 -7.03 3.82 12.63
N VAL A 248 -8.14 3.39 12.03
CA VAL A 248 -8.17 2.86 10.66
C VAL A 248 -9.47 3.30 10.01
N MET A 249 -9.39 3.74 8.76
CA MET A 249 -10.50 3.86 7.82
C MET A 249 -10.06 3.16 6.53
N ALA A 250 -10.83 2.18 6.07
CA ALA A 250 -10.43 1.36 4.94
C ALA A 250 -11.66 0.80 4.22
N ARG A 251 -11.50 0.49 2.93
CA ARG A 251 -12.60 0.04 2.08
C ARG A 251 -12.12 -0.95 1.02
N ASN A 252 -13.02 -1.80 0.54
CA ASN A 252 -12.68 -2.90 -0.36
C ASN A 252 -13.59 -3.00 -1.60
N GLY A 253 -14.30 -1.92 -1.93
CA GLY A 253 -15.29 -1.90 -3.01
C GLY A 253 -16.65 -2.49 -2.62
N THR A 254 -16.77 -3.04 -1.42
CA THR A 254 -18.01 -3.64 -0.90
C THR A 254 -18.38 -3.07 0.48
N ASP A 255 -17.44 -3.11 1.42
CA ASP A 255 -17.60 -2.62 2.79
C ASP A 255 -16.56 -1.53 3.12
N PHE A 256 -17.04 -0.47 3.77
CA PHE A 256 -16.23 0.53 4.47
C PHE A 256 -16.10 0.10 5.93
N GLY A 257 -14.89 0.01 6.42
CA GLY A 257 -14.57 -0.42 7.78
C GLY A 257 -13.78 0.63 8.54
N ILE A 258 -14.08 0.76 9.83
CA ILE A 258 -13.25 1.51 10.77
C ILE A 258 -12.76 0.64 11.93
N ARG A 259 -11.66 1.06 12.52
CA ARG A 259 -11.20 0.59 13.85
C ARG A 259 -11.03 1.77 14.80
N VAL A 260 -11.44 1.57 16.04
CA VAL A 260 -11.39 2.58 17.10
C VAL A 260 -10.42 2.12 18.18
N SER A 261 -9.55 3.01 18.65
CA SER A 261 -8.43 2.69 19.55
C SER A 261 -8.85 1.85 20.76
N GLY A 262 -9.89 2.28 21.50
CA GLY A 262 -10.38 1.57 22.68
C GLY A 262 -11.11 0.25 22.41
N CYS A 263 -11.33 -0.11 21.14
CA CYS A 263 -12.00 -1.35 20.72
C CYS A 263 -11.04 -2.40 20.14
N GLY A 264 -9.73 -2.17 20.21
CA GLY A 264 -8.70 -3.11 19.78
C GLY A 264 -8.79 -3.46 18.29
N GLU A 265 -8.80 -4.76 17.97
CA GLU A 265 -8.80 -5.29 16.61
C GLU A 265 -10.18 -5.37 15.95
N ARG A 266 -11.25 -4.96 16.66
CA ARG A 266 -12.61 -5.05 16.15
C ARG A 266 -12.85 -4.08 14.99
N TRP A 267 -13.37 -4.62 13.89
CA TRP A 267 -13.92 -3.84 12.78
C TRP A 267 -15.36 -3.44 13.03
N PHE A 268 -15.70 -2.20 12.66
CA PHE A 268 -17.06 -1.74 12.47
C PHE A 268 -17.24 -1.45 10.98
N ALA A 269 -18.09 -2.24 10.32
CA ALA A 269 -18.24 -2.20 8.87
C ALA A 269 -19.66 -1.81 8.46
N ALA A 270 -19.76 -1.10 7.35
CA ALA A 270 -21.00 -0.74 6.65
C ALA A 270 -20.75 -0.78 5.13
N PRO A 271 -21.80 -0.83 4.29
CA PRO A 271 -21.61 -0.74 2.84
C PRO A 271 -20.84 0.52 2.43
N VAL A 272 -19.98 0.40 1.42
CA VAL A 272 -19.27 1.58 0.85
C VAL A 272 -20.24 2.54 0.17
N ASN A 273 -19.85 3.81 0.11
CA ASN A 273 -20.55 4.82 -0.69
C ASN A 273 -20.04 4.81 -2.14
N MET A 274 -20.86 5.36 -3.04
CA MET A 274 -20.43 5.66 -4.41
C MET A 274 -19.74 7.03 -4.45
N PRO A 275 -18.46 7.12 -4.87
CA PRO A 275 -17.78 8.40 -5.05
C PRO A 275 -18.51 9.28 -6.07
N ARG A 276 -18.64 10.57 -5.79
CA ARG A 276 -19.19 11.57 -6.72
C ARG A 276 -18.11 12.56 -7.11
N GLY A 277 -17.77 12.60 -8.39
CA GLY A 277 -16.71 13.47 -8.91
C GLY A 277 -16.88 13.79 -10.39
N LEU A 278 -15.83 14.38 -10.96
CA LEU A 278 -15.71 14.57 -12.40
C LEU A 278 -15.17 13.27 -13.04
N TYR A 279 -15.70 12.95 -14.22
CA TYR A 279 -15.31 11.76 -14.98
C TYR A 279 -14.42 12.15 -16.16
N PHE A 280 -13.54 11.24 -16.57
CA PHE A 280 -12.78 11.41 -17.80
C PHE A 280 -13.71 11.36 -19.02
N PRO A 281 -13.34 12.02 -20.14
CA PRO A 281 -14.12 11.97 -21.37
C PRO A 281 -14.43 10.53 -21.78
N GLY A 282 -15.72 10.24 -22.01
CA GLY A 282 -16.20 8.90 -22.39
C GLY A 282 -16.66 8.01 -21.23
N PHE A 283 -16.53 8.46 -19.98
CA PHE A 283 -17.00 7.73 -18.80
C PHE A 283 -18.03 8.54 -18.01
N GLY A 284 -18.88 7.83 -17.25
CA GLY A 284 -19.89 8.42 -16.36
C GLY A 284 -20.07 7.64 -15.04
N PRO A 285 -21.04 8.05 -14.22
CA PRO A 285 -21.32 7.41 -12.93
C PRO A 285 -21.63 5.92 -12.99
N ASP A 286 -22.22 5.45 -14.10
CA ASP A 286 -22.57 4.03 -14.28
C ASP A 286 -21.35 3.14 -14.53
N ASP A 287 -20.20 3.74 -14.89
CA ASP A 287 -18.92 3.04 -15.04
C ASP A 287 -18.10 3.00 -13.73
N ALA A 288 -18.57 3.68 -12.67
CA ALA A 288 -17.82 3.83 -11.44
C ALA A 288 -17.87 2.57 -10.57
N ASN A 289 -16.72 2.18 -10.01
CA ASN A 289 -16.70 1.24 -8.90
C ASN A 289 -16.98 1.96 -7.58
N PRO A 290 -17.69 1.34 -6.63
CA PRO A 290 -17.80 1.84 -5.26
C PRO A 290 -16.43 2.06 -4.58
N ASP A 291 -16.38 2.85 -3.50
CA ASP A 291 -15.12 3.26 -2.86
C ASP A 291 -14.22 2.06 -2.44
N MET A 292 -12.91 2.14 -2.70
CA MET A 292 -11.94 1.07 -2.40
C MET A 292 -10.54 1.58 -2.04
N GLY A 293 -9.80 0.80 -1.26
CA GLY A 293 -8.42 1.03 -0.82
C GLY A 293 -8.25 1.21 0.68
N ASP A 294 -6.99 1.26 1.11
CA ASP A 294 -6.57 1.65 2.47
C ASP A 294 -6.02 3.09 2.53
N SER A 295 -6.12 3.83 1.43
CA SER A 295 -5.61 5.20 1.30
C SER A 295 -6.38 6.28 2.09
N ALA A 296 -7.34 5.90 2.95
CA ALA A 296 -8.22 6.83 3.66
C ALA A 296 -7.69 7.20 5.06
#